data_AF-A0A7W7SJG9-F1
#
_entry.id   AF-A0A7W7SJG9-F1
#
_cell.length_a   1.000
_cell.length_b   1.000
_cell.length_c   1.000
_cell.angle_alpha   90.00
_cell.angle_beta   90.00
_cell.angle_gamma   90.00
#
_symmetry.space_group_name_H-M   'P 1'
#
loop_
_entity.id
_entity.type
_entity.pdbx_description
1 polymer ?
#
loop_
_entity_poly.entity_id
_entity_poly.type
_entity_poly.pdbx_seq_one_letter_code
_entity_poly.pdbx_strand_id
1 'polypeptide(L)' 'MFTRLDDARTRAVGGSGLGLAIAREIATAHGGALAVEPSDASALLTARIPSGS' A
#
# COMPACT_ATOMS: atom_id res chain seq x y z
N MET A 1 4.74 -9.23 -24.37
CA MET A 1 5.31 -10.29 -23.51
C MET A 1 5.13 -9.86 -22.07
N PHE A 2 4.18 -10.48 -21.35
CA PHE A 2 3.93 -10.18 -19.95
C PHE A 2 4.91 -11.01 -19.12
N THR A 3 5.84 -10.34 -18.43
CA THR A 3 6.69 -11.01 -17.45
C THR A 3 5.81 -11.32 -16.25
N ARG A 4 5.55 -12.61 -16.01
CA ARG A 4 4.92 -13.06 -14.78
C ARG A 4 5.97 -12.82 -13.69
N LEU A 5 5.68 -11.87 -12.81
CA LEU A 5 6.51 -11.52 -11.66
C LEU A 5 6.54 -12.73 -10.71
N ASP A 6 7.38 -13.71 -11.01
CA ASP A 6 7.71 -14.88 -10.17
C ASP A 6 8.51 -14.48 -8.91
N ASP A 7 8.29 -13.27 -8.37
CA ASP A 7 8.88 -12.80 -7.11
C ASP A 7 7.89 -12.89 -5.94
N ALA A 8 6.94 -13.82 -6.01
CA ALA A 8 6.04 -14.17 -4.90
C ALA A 8 6.75 -14.99 -3.80
N ARG A 9 8.09 -15.00 -3.77
CA ARG A 9 8.95 -15.75 -2.84
C ARG A 9 9.83 -14.83 -1.99
N THR A 10 9.22 -13.79 -1.44
CA THR A 10 9.88 -12.97 -0.40
C THR A 10 8.98 -12.87 0.83
N ARG A 11 8.37 -14.01 1.19
CA ARG A 11 7.73 -14.24 2.50
C ARG A 11 8.81 -14.66 3.49
N ALA A 12 9.32 -13.73 4.30
CA ALA A 12 9.72 -13.99 5.69
C ALA A 12 10.35 -12.78 6.42
N VAL A 13 10.95 -11.79 5.73
CA VAL A 13 11.64 -10.65 6.41
C VAL A 13 11.37 -9.28 5.78
N GLY A 14 10.64 -9.22 4.67
CA GLY A 14 10.25 -7.98 3.96
C GLY A 14 8.73 -7.79 3.83
N GLY A 15 7.95 -8.30 4.78
CA GLY A 15 6.49 -8.19 4.75
C GLY A 15 6.06 -6.74 5.02
N SER A 16 5.24 -6.15 4.15
CA SER A 16 4.68 -4.79 4.28
C SER A 16 5.66 -3.60 4.14
N GLY A 17 6.92 -3.72 4.60
CA GLY A 17 7.78 -2.56 4.88
C GLY A 17 8.03 -1.57 3.74
N LEU A 18 8.31 -2.03 2.51
CA LEU A 18 8.66 -1.11 1.42
C LEU A 18 7.44 -0.64 0.61
N GLY A 19 6.56 -1.57 0.23
CA GLY A 19 5.37 -1.24 -0.56
C GLY A 19 4.40 -0.33 0.19
N LEU A 20 4.20 -0.57 1.50
CA LEU A 20 3.34 0.27 2.33
C LEU A 20 3.98 1.63 2.63
N ALA A 21 5.30 1.66 2.85
CA ALA A 21 6.03 2.92 3.03
C ALA A 21 5.93 3.79 1.77
N ILE A 22 6.11 3.21 0.58
CA ILE A 22 5.94 3.92 -0.70
C ILE A 22 4.51 4.41 -0.87
N ALA A 23 3.50 3.57 -0.61
CA ALA A 23 2.10 3.98 -0.72
C ALA A 23 1.75 5.14 0.23
N ARG A 24 2.30 5.12 1.45
CA ARG A 24 2.15 6.19 2.43
C ARG A 24 2.82 7.48 1.95
N GLU A 25 4.05 7.40 1.46
CA GLU A 25 4.78 8.54 0.90
C GLU A 25 4.02 9.18 -0.27
N ILE A 26 3.51 8.36 -1.19
CA ILE A 26 2.69 8.83 -2.32
C ILE A 26 1.43 9.54 -1.81
N ALA A 27 0.67 8.93 -0.90
CA ALA A 27 -0.54 9.55 -0.36
C ALA A 27 -0.23 10.90 0.31
N THR A 28 0.81 10.95 1.15
CA THR A 28 1.25 12.19 1.82
C THR A 28 1.73 13.26 0.83
N ALA A 29 2.49 12.88 -0.20
CA ALA A 29 2.98 13.81 -1.23
C ALA A 29 1.84 14.49 -2.01
N HIS A 30 0.68 13.82 -2.14
CA HIS A 30 -0.51 14.39 -2.77
C HIS A 30 -1.39 15.19 -1.79
N GLY A 31 -0.95 15.42 -0.55
CA GLY A 31 -1.76 16.07 0.49
C GLY A 31 -2.85 15.16 1.10
N GLY A 32 -2.71 13.86 0.87
CA GLY A 32 -3.58 12.81 1.35
C GLY A 32 -3.02 12.03 2.55
N ALA A 33 -3.60 10.86 2.82
CA ALA A 33 -3.19 10.00 3.92
C ALA A 33 -3.47 8.52 3.64
N LEU A 34 -2.75 7.63 4.33
CA LEU A 34 -2.97 6.19 4.32
C LEU A 34 -3.24 5.71 5.75
N ALA A 35 -4.35 5.00 5.95
CA ALA A 35 -4.81 4.51 7.26
C ALA A 35 -5.11 3.01 7.21
N VAL A 36 -5.01 2.37 8.38
CA VAL A 36 -5.52 1.00 8.60
C VAL A 36 -6.86 1.12 9.29
N GLU A 37 -7.88 0.52 8.70
CA GLU A 37 -9.23 0.52 9.23
C GLU A 37 -9.55 -0.83 9.90
N PRO A 38 -10.37 -0.82 10.96
CA PRO A 38 -10.86 -2.06 11.56
C PRO A 38 -11.70 -2.85 10.55
N SER A 39 -11.46 -4.16 10.47
CA SER A 39 -12.30 -5.08 9.72
C SER A 39 -12.32 -6.44 10.40
N ASP A 40 -13.49 -7.09 10.43
CA ASP A 40 -13.70 -8.33 11.18
C ASP A 40 -12.93 -9.54 10.63
N ALA A 41 -12.50 -9.50 9.37
CA ALA A 41 -11.97 -10.67 8.67
C ALA A 41 -10.66 -10.43 7.91
N SER A 42 -10.19 -9.19 7.79
CA SER A 42 -9.06 -8.85 6.90
C SER A 42 -8.32 -7.57 7.30
N ALA A 43 -7.22 -7.28 6.63
CA ALA A 43 -6.57 -5.97 6.71
C ALA A 43 -7.21 -5.02 5.70
N LEU A 44 -7.90 -3.99 6.17
CA LEU A 44 -8.41 -2.91 5.33
C LEU A 44 -7.45 -1.72 5.40
N LEU A 45 -6.90 -1.32 4.26
CA LEU A 45 -6.09 -0.12 4.14
C LEU A 45 -6.81 0.90 3.26
N THR A 46 -6.98 2.11 3.77
CA THR A 46 -7.69 3.19 3.10
C THR A 46 -6.71 4.31 2.77
N ALA A 47 -6.52 4.57 1.47
CA ALA A 47 -5.81 5.74 0.98
C ALA A 47 -6.81 6.86 0.64
N ARG A 48 -6.56 8.07 1.12
CA ARG A 48 -7.27 9.27 0.69
C ARG A 48 -6.31 10.15 -0.07
N ILE A 49 -6.72 10.60 -1.24
CA ILE A 49 -5.97 11.52 -2.09
C ILE A 49 -6.91 12.67 -2.47
N PRO A 50 -6.53 13.94 -2.26
CA PRO A 50 -7.26 15.08 -2.78
C PRO A 50 -7.35 15.00 -4.31
N SER A 51 -8.56 14.92 -4.84
CA SER A 51 -8.81 15.17 -6.27
C SER A 51 -8.88 16.69 -6.44
N GLY A 52 -7.84 17.30 -7.02
CA GLY A 52 -7.85 18.73 -7.36
C GLY A 52 -9.10 19.11 -8.15
N SER A 53 -9.63 20.30 -7.87
CA SER A 53 -10.70 20.95 -8.64
C SER A 53 -10.24 21.34 -10.04
#